data_AF-A0A941TSK1-F1
#
_entry.id   AF-A0A941TSK1-F1
#
_cell.length_a   1.000
_cell.length_b   1.000
_cell.length_c   1.000
_cell.angle_alpha   90.00
_cell.angle_beta   90.00
_cell.angle_gamma   90.00
#
_symmetry.space_group_name_H-M   'P 1'
#
loop_
_entity.id
_entity.type
_entity.pdbx_description
1 polymer ?
#
loop_
_entity_poly.entity_id
_entity_poly.type
_entity_poly.pdbx_seq_one_letter_code
_entity_poly.pdbx_strand_id
1 'polypeptide(L)'
;MGTRNQGLVADVLFVGATRPPMRWGVTYAALLCNLVCTMEAFLLTRNLLTLLLCLPIHGTCALLCARDPRYFDLLLLWGRTRLPALLTTLELWQASSYSALCLDLPDFRGRRRARVGRLAGYGSGVGP
;
A
#
# COMPACT_ATOMS: atom_id res chain seq x y z
N MET A 1 13.03 38.26 -18.27
CA MET A 1 11.83 37.45 -17.96
C MET A 1 12.24 36.38 -16.97
N GLY A 2 11.72 36.47 -15.74
CA GLY A 2 12.33 35.94 -14.52
C GLY A 2 12.35 34.41 -14.38
N THR A 3 13.50 33.96 -13.94
CA THR A 3 13.94 32.65 -13.43
C THR A 3 13.19 32.20 -12.17
N ARG A 4 11.85 32.22 -12.16
CA ARG A 4 11.06 32.01 -10.93
C ARG A 4 10.93 30.55 -10.48
N ASN A 5 11.23 29.58 -11.35
CA ASN A 5 10.96 28.16 -11.10
C ASN A 5 12.22 27.27 -11.08
N GLN A 6 13.42 27.85 -10.95
CA GLN A 6 14.66 27.06 -10.84
C GLN A 6 14.75 26.24 -9.54
N GLY A 7 13.89 26.50 -8.55
CA GLY A 7 13.82 25.77 -7.27
C GLY A 7 12.81 24.61 -7.21
N LEU A 8 12.06 24.35 -8.28
CA LEU A 8 11.18 23.15 -8.39
C LEU A 8 11.90 21.95 -9.00
N VAL A 9 13.23 22.03 -9.15
CA VAL A 9 14.07 20.87 -9.49
C VAL A 9 14.23 20.07 -8.21
N ALA A 10 13.36 19.08 -8.00
CA ALA A 10 13.51 18.15 -6.88
C ALA A 10 14.87 17.45 -7.03
N ASP A 11 15.75 17.65 -6.05
CA ASP A 11 17.06 17.01 -6.01
C ASP A 11 16.86 15.49 -5.99
N VAL A 12 17.60 14.81 -6.86
CA VAL A 12 17.55 13.36 -7.07
C VAL A 12 17.73 12.58 -5.77
N LEU A 13 18.46 13.12 -4.80
CA LEU A 13 18.63 12.52 -3.48
C LEU A 13 17.30 12.48 -2.70
N PHE A 14 16.51 13.55 -2.74
CA PHE A 14 15.18 13.61 -2.11
C PHE A 14 14.13 12.81 -2.88
N VAL A 15 14.21 12.80 -4.21
CA VAL A 15 13.33 11.96 -5.03
C VAL A 15 13.60 10.47 -4.77
N GLY A 16 14.87 10.07 -4.67
CA GLY A 16 15.25 8.69 -4.36
C GLY A 16 14.76 8.25 -2.98
N ALA A 17 14.88 9.11 -1.98
CA ALA A 17 14.43 8.81 -0.61
C ALA A 17 12.91 8.65 -0.47
N THR A 18 12.11 9.21 -1.40
CA THR A 18 10.64 9.12 -1.38
C THR A 18 10.07 8.06 -2.33
N ARG A 19 10.94 7.43 -3.14
CA ARG A 19 10.56 6.31 -4.01
C ARG A 19 10.47 5.01 -3.19
N PRO A 20 9.50 4.14 -3.50
CA PRO A 20 9.44 2.81 -2.89
C PRO A 20 10.73 2.02 -3.18
N PRO A 21 11.17 1.14 -2.27
CA PRO A 21 12.31 0.26 -2.54
C PRO A 21 11.99 -0.69 -3.71
N MET A 22 12.89 -0.74 -4.70
CA MET A 22 12.74 -1.55 -5.92
C MET A 22 13.90 -2.54 -6.05
N ARG A 23 13.62 -3.73 -6.57
CA ARG A 23 14.62 -4.76 -6.89
C ARG A 23 14.36 -5.28 -8.30
N TRP A 24 15.41 -5.33 -9.14
CA TRP A 24 15.31 -5.68 -10.57
C TRP A 24 14.26 -4.87 -11.36
N GLY A 25 14.07 -3.59 -11.03
CA GLY A 25 13.12 -2.72 -11.73
C GLY A 25 11.66 -2.91 -11.34
N VAL A 26 11.37 -3.72 -10.31
CA VAL A 26 10.01 -3.99 -9.80
C VAL A 26 9.94 -3.64 -8.31
N THR A 27 8.79 -3.15 -7.83
CA THR A 27 8.56 -2.91 -6.39
C THR A 27 8.41 -4.20 -5.62
N TYR A 28 8.68 -4.16 -4.31
CA TYR A 28 8.50 -5.33 -3.43
C TYR A 28 7.09 -5.95 -3.53
N ALA A 29 6.05 -5.11 -3.59
CA ALA A 29 4.66 -5.57 -3.73
C ALA A 29 4.42 -6.37 -5.01
N ALA A 30 4.97 -5.93 -6.14
CA ALA A 30 4.85 -6.63 -7.41
C ALA A 30 5.69 -7.91 -7.47
N LEU A 31 6.86 -7.92 -6.82
CA LEU A 31 7.68 -9.11 -6.64
C LEU A 31 6.93 -10.19 -5.84
N LEU A 32 6.26 -9.78 -4.75
CA LEU A 32 5.42 -10.66 -3.94
C LEU A 32 4.22 -11.18 -4.74
N CYS A 33 3.53 -10.31 -5.49
CA CYS A 33 2.42 -10.71 -6.34
C CYS A 33 2.85 -11.75 -7.38
N ASN A 34 3.98 -11.53 -8.05
CA ASN A 34 4.55 -12.51 -8.99
C ASN A 34 4.87 -13.85 -8.31
N LEU A 35 5.48 -13.82 -7.12
CA LEU A 35 5.77 -15.03 -6.35
C LEU A 35 4.48 -15.80 -5.99
N VAL A 36 3.47 -15.12 -5.47
CA VAL A 36 2.20 -15.74 -5.09
C VAL A 36 1.49 -16.30 -6.33
N CYS A 37 1.37 -15.53 -7.41
CA CYS A 37 0.71 -15.99 -8.64
C CYS A 37 1.41 -17.21 -9.26
N THR A 38 2.75 -17.22 -9.30
CA THR A 38 3.52 -18.36 -9.83
C THR A 38 3.42 -19.59 -8.93
N MET A 39 3.44 -19.41 -7.62
CA MET A 39 3.25 -20.46 -6.63
C MET A 39 1.86 -21.11 -6.80
N GLU A 40 0.78 -20.32 -6.81
CA GLU A 40 -0.59 -20.80 -7.00
C GLU A 40 -0.77 -21.53 -8.34
N ALA A 41 -0.23 -20.98 -9.44
CA ALA A 41 -0.28 -21.61 -10.75
C ALA A 41 0.45 -22.97 -10.78
N PHE A 42 1.60 -23.06 -10.09
CA PHE A 42 2.35 -24.31 -9.95
C PHE A 42 1.58 -25.36 -9.15
N LEU A 43 0.97 -24.98 -8.03
CA LEU A 43 0.14 -25.88 -7.21
C LEU A 43 -1.08 -26.40 -7.98
N LEU A 44 -1.74 -25.53 -8.76
CA LEU A 44 -2.92 -25.89 -9.53
C LEU A 44 -2.59 -26.86 -10.67
N THR A 45 -1.48 -26.62 -11.37
CA THR A 45 -1.12 -27.36 -12.59
C THR A 45 -0.22 -28.57 -12.30
N ARG A 46 0.47 -28.59 -11.15
CA ARG A 46 1.49 -29.57 -10.74
C ARG A 46 2.58 -29.82 -11.80
N ASN A 47 2.85 -28.82 -12.64
CA ASN A 47 3.71 -28.93 -13.80
C ASN A 47 4.85 -27.89 -13.71
N LEU A 48 6.11 -28.32 -13.80
CA LEU A 48 7.26 -27.41 -13.74
C LEU A 48 7.25 -26.34 -14.84
N LEU A 49 6.62 -26.59 -15.99
CA LEU A 49 6.51 -25.60 -17.06
C LEU A 49 5.76 -24.33 -16.63
N THR A 50 4.95 -24.41 -15.56
CA THR A 50 4.30 -23.21 -15.02
C THR A 50 5.27 -22.21 -14.40
N LEU A 51 6.50 -22.58 -14.07
CA LEU A 51 7.51 -21.58 -13.68
C LEU A 51 7.79 -20.59 -14.81
N LEU A 52 7.57 -20.97 -16.07
CA LEU A 52 7.79 -20.07 -17.20
C LEU A 52 6.79 -18.90 -17.21
N LEU A 53 5.62 -19.04 -16.56
CA LEU A 53 4.66 -17.94 -16.35
C LEU A 53 5.24 -16.81 -15.47
N CYS A 54 6.30 -17.08 -14.71
CA CYS A 54 7.01 -16.05 -13.95
C CYS A 54 7.55 -14.94 -14.87
N LEU A 55 8.04 -15.28 -16.07
CA LEU A 55 8.59 -14.29 -17.01
C LEU A 55 7.55 -13.27 -17.51
N PRO A 56 6.40 -13.68 -18.08
CA PRO A 56 5.41 -12.72 -18.56
C PRO A 56 4.77 -11.93 -17.40
N ILE A 57 4.55 -12.55 -16.25
CA ILE A 57 4.02 -11.85 -15.06
C ILE A 57 5.05 -10.83 -14.56
N HIS A 58 6.32 -11.20 -14.42
CA HIS A 58 7.35 -10.26 -14.01
C HIS A 58 7.55 -9.14 -15.05
N GLY A 59 7.51 -9.47 -16.34
CA GLY A 59 7.62 -8.51 -17.43
C GLY A 59 6.49 -7.46 -17.41
N THR A 60 5.25 -7.89 -17.19
CA THR A 60 4.11 -6.96 -17.03
C THR A 60 4.25 -6.09 -15.78
N CYS A 61 4.69 -6.66 -14.65
CA CYS A 61 4.99 -5.91 -13.44
C CYS A 61 6.08 -4.86 -13.66
N ALA A 62 7.17 -5.21 -14.36
CA ALA A 62 8.25 -4.29 -14.69
C ALA A 62 7.77 -3.17 -15.61
N LEU A 63 6.92 -3.48 -16.59
CA LEU A 63 6.33 -2.48 -17.49
C LEU A 63 5.45 -1.47 -16.74
N LEU A 64 4.65 -1.96 -15.79
CA LEU A 64 3.82 -1.12 -14.92
C LEU A 64 4.68 -0.23 -14.00
N CYS A 65 5.72 -0.80 -13.38
CA CYS A 65 6.65 -0.06 -12.54
C CYS A 65 7.48 0.98 -13.33
N ALA A 66 7.72 0.77 -14.63
CA ALA A 66 8.38 1.74 -15.50
C ALA A 66 7.52 2.98 -15.79
N ARG A 67 6.18 2.85 -15.72
CA ARG A 67 5.26 4.00 -15.83
C ARG A 67 5.16 4.75 -14.52
N ASP A 68 4.81 4.03 -13.46
CA ASP A 68 4.69 4.60 -12.12
C ASP A 68 5.22 3.62 -11.07
N PRO A 69 6.27 3.99 -10.31
CA PRO A 69 6.84 3.10 -9.30
C PRO A 69 5.87 2.85 -8.14
N ARG A 70 4.88 3.72 -7.93
CA ARG A 70 3.88 3.61 -6.84
C ARG A 70 2.62 2.83 -7.22
N TYR A 71 2.53 2.32 -8.44
CA TYR A 71 1.29 1.71 -8.95
C TYR A 71 0.75 0.62 -8.02
N PHE A 72 1.60 -0.31 -7.59
CA PHE A 72 1.21 -1.43 -6.73
C PHE A 72 0.86 -0.99 -5.31
N ASP A 73 1.59 -0.03 -4.74
CA ASP A 73 1.27 0.51 -3.40
C ASP A 73 -0.09 1.21 -3.41
N LEU A 74 -0.38 1.98 -4.47
CA LEU A 74 -1.67 2.63 -4.68
C LEU A 74 -2.78 1.60 -4.92
N LEU A 75 -2.51 0.51 -5.64
CA LEU A 75 -3.47 -0.56 -5.86
C LEU A 75 -3.83 -1.29 -4.55
N LEU A 76 -2.82 -1.61 -3.72
CA LEU A 76 -3.05 -2.20 -2.40
C LEU A 76 -3.79 -1.23 -1.48
N LEU A 77 -3.39 0.04 -1.47
CA LEU A 77 -4.06 1.07 -0.68
C LEU A 77 -5.53 1.21 -1.11
N TRP A 78 -5.77 1.32 -2.41
CA TRP A 78 -7.10 1.35 -3.00
C TRP A 78 -7.92 0.13 -2.60
N GLY A 79 -7.35 -1.07 -2.65
CA GLY A 79 -8.01 -2.29 -2.21
C GLY A 79 -8.43 -2.21 -0.75
N ARG A 80 -7.50 -1.82 0.14
CA ARG A 80 -7.77 -1.71 1.59
C ARG A 80 -8.79 -0.62 1.92
N THR A 81 -8.84 0.45 1.15
CA THR A 81 -9.78 1.55 1.40
C THR A 81 -11.14 1.25 0.77
N ARG A 82 -11.17 0.93 -0.52
CA ARG A 82 -12.42 0.78 -1.28
C ARG A 82 -13.13 -0.53 -1.02
N LEU A 83 -12.48 -1.68 -0.86
CA LEU A 83 -13.18 -2.95 -0.67
C LEU A 83 -14.11 -2.93 0.55
N PRO A 84 -13.65 -2.56 1.76
CA PRO A 84 -14.55 -2.50 2.92
C PRO A 84 -15.62 -1.42 2.76
N ALA A 85 -15.30 -0.29 2.12
CA ALA A 85 -16.29 0.75 1.84
C ALA A 85 -17.36 0.27 0.85
N LEU A 86 -16.99 -0.52 -0.17
CA LEU A 86 -17.90 -1.12 -1.14
C LEU A 86 -18.87 -2.10 -0.46
N LEU A 87 -18.32 -2.95 0.41
CA LEU A 87 -19.05 -4.05 1.04
C LEU A 87 -19.91 -3.62 2.24
N THR A 88 -19.71 -2.42 2.79
CA THR A 88 -20.40 -1.99 4.02
C THR A 88 -21.08 -0.64 3.85
N THR A 89 -20.35 0.37 3.37
CA THR A 89 -20.79 1.76 3.42
C THR A 89 -21.58 2.15 2.17
N LEU A 90 -21.33 1.52 1.01
CA LEU A 90 -22.15 1.75 -0.18
C LEU A 90 -23.57 1.21 -0.02
N GLU A 91 -23.74 0.03 0.60
CA GLU A 91 -25.08 -0.53 0.81
C GLU A 91 -25.93 0.33 1.76
N LEU A 92 -25.33 0.93 2.79
CA LEU A 92 -26.08 1.76 3.73
C LEU A 92 -26.14 3.27 3.36
N TRP A 93 -25.08 3.84 2.77
CA TRP A 93 -24.93 5.30 2.63
C TRP A 93 -24.51 5.78 1.23
N GLN A 94 -24.27 4.89 0.26
CA GLN A 94 -23.83 5.22 -1.11
C GLN A 94 -22.64 6.21 -1.20
N ALA A 95 -21.89 6.38 -0.10
CA ALA A 95 -20.83 7.35 0.03
C ALA A 95 -19.63 6.74 0.76
N SER A 96 -18.42 7.19 0.44
CA SER A 96 -17.19 6.69 1.05
C SER A 96 -16.43 7.86 1.70
N SER A 97 -16.60 8.01 3.01
CA SER A 97 -15.92 9.06 3.78
C SER A 97 -14.61 8.50 4.37
N TYR A 98 -13.47 8.79 3.74
CA TYR A 98 -12.17 8.53 4.34
C TYR A 98 -11.76 9.72 5.19
N SER A 99 -11.72 9.52 6.51
CA SER A 99 -11.11 10.48 7.45
C SER A 99 -9.78 9.91 7.93
N ALA A 100 -8.73 10.73 7.93
CA ALA A 100 -7.44 10.39 8.55
C ALA A 100 -7.54 10.32 10.08
N LEU A 101 -8.65 10.83 10.65
CA LEU A 101 -8.94 10.73 12.06
C LEU A 101 -9.40 9.30 12.39
N CYS A 102 -8.76 8.67 13.38
CA CYS A 102 -9.24 7.41 13.93
C CYS A 102 -10.63 7.66 14.55
N LEU A 103 -11.69 7.33 13.81
CA LEU A 103 -13.06 7.47 14.27
C LEU A 103 -13.38 6.33 15.23
N ASP A 104 -13.55 6.67 16.51
CA ASP A 104 -14.06 5.76 17.53
C ASP A 104 -15.60 5.73 17.44
N LEU A 105 -16.10 4.98 16.44
CA LEU A 105 -17.52 4.83 16.21
C LEU A 105 -18.15 3.99 17.34
N PRO A 106 -19.34 4.40 17.83
CA PRO A 106 -20.08 3.60 18.80
C PRO A 106 -20.55 2.26 18.18
N ASP A 107 -20.56 1.20 18.99
CA ASP A 107 -21.17 -0.10 18.66
C ASP A 107 -22.68 0.08 18.35
N PHE A 108 -23.32 -0.85 17.66
CA PHE A 108 -24.78 -0.86 17.39
C PHE A 108 -25.66 -0.66 18.64
N ARG A 109 -25.12 -0.89 19.84
CA ARG A 109 -25.71 -0.62 21.17
C ARG A 109 -25.35 0.77 21.73
N GLY A 110 -24.77 1.66 20.94
CA GLY A 110 -24.41 3.03 21.31
C GLY A 110 -23.14 3.18 22.15
N ARG A 111 -22.37 2.12 22.37
CA ARG A 111 -21.19 2.16 23.26
C ARG A 111 -19.91 2.47 22.48
N ARG A 112 -19.22 3.56 22.82
CA ARG A 112 -17.88 3.86 22.29
C ARG A 112 -16.83 2.99 23.00
N ARG A 113 -15.78 2.55 22.30
CA ARG A 113 -14.65 1.87 22.99
C ARG A 113 -13.95 2.91 23.83
N ALA A 114 -14.28 2.98 25.13
CA ALA A 114 -13.53 3.82 26.06
C ALA A 114 -12.04 3.56 25.86
N ARG A 115 -11.28 4.61 25.51
CA ARG A 115 -9.82 4.61 25.32
C ARG A 115 -9.17 3.66 26.33
N VAL A 116 -8.82 2.45 25.88
CA VAL A 116 -7.93 1.58 26.65
C VAL A 116 -6.55 2.19 26.52
N GLY A 117 -6.08 2.76 27.62
CA GLY A 117 -4.69 3.11 27.97
C GLY A 117 -3.77 3.53 26.82
N ARG A 118 -3.41 4.81 26.72
CA ARG A 118 -2.21 5.32 27.40
C ARG A 118 -0.99 4.42 27.12
N LEU A 119 -0.13 4.87 26.21
CA LEU A 119 1.29 5.05 26.48
C LEU A 119 1.90 4.00 27.43
N ALA A 120 1.92 2.73 27.04
CA ALA A 120 2.74 1.72 27.69
C ALA A 120 3.98 1.51 26.83
N GLY A 121 5.06 2.25 27.11
CA GLY A 121 6.35 1.93 26.50
C GLY A 121 7.44 2.99 26.36
N TYR A 122 7.35 4.20 26.95
CA TYR A 122 8.56 5.01 27.13
C TYR A 122 8.71 5.35 28.63
N GLY A 123 9.54 4.53 29.28
CA GLY A 123 9.88 4.59 30.70
C GLY A 123 10.37 5.97 31.12
N SER A 124 9.85 6.48 32.24
CA SER A 124 10.47 6.32 33.57
C SER A 124 11.78 7.11 33.72
N GLY A 125 11.59 8.40 34.02
CA GLY A 125 12.30 9.21 35.01
C GLY A 125 13.80 9.04 35.24
N VAL A 126 14.53 10.14 35.02
CA VAL A 126 15.48 10.69 36.00
C VAL A 126 15.34 12.22 35.95
N GLY A 127 14.70 12.78 36.97
CA GLY A 127 14.85 14.19 37.36
C GLY A 127 16.04 14.36 38.31
N PRO A 128 16.43 15.60 38.63
CA PRO A 128 17.78 16.04 38.99
C PRO A 128 18.38 15.43 40.26
#